data_AF-A0AAD7MXY2-F1
#
_entry.id   AF-A0AAD7MXY2-F1
#
_cell.length_a   1.000
_cell.length_b   1.000
_cell.length_c   1.000
_cell.angle_alpha   90.00
_cell.angle_beta   90.00
_cell.angle_gamma   90.00
#
_symmetry.space_group_name_H-M   'P 1'
#
loop_
_entity.id
_entity.type
_entity.pdbx_description
1 polymer ?
#
loop_
_entity_poly.entity_id
_entity_poly.type
_entity_poly.pdbx_seq_one_letter_code
_entity_poly.pdbx_strand_id
1 'polypeptide(L)'
;LPLDIIQEMIFMACIPMHRNCVMSAKEAPVLLGRICSHSWRAISLSTPRLWSRLHIVEPTLIHEGMVSAAQEKLAHRLETTKTWLERSGQCPLSISF
;
A
#
# COMPACT_ATOMS: atom_id res chain seq x y z
N LEU A 1 8.10 -26.70 0.98
CA LEU A 1 7.23 -25.61 0.47
C LEU A 1 8.10 -24.70 -0.38
N PRO A 2 7.63 -24.23 -1.55
CA PRO A 2 8.34 -23.24 -2.35
C PRO A 2 8.61 -21.98 -1.52
N LEU A 3 9.79 -21.38 -1.69
CA LEU A 3 10.20 -20.19 -0.94
C LEU A 3 9.19 -19.04 -1.12
N ASP A 4 8.64 -18.91 -2.33
CA ASP A 4 7.67 -17.88 -2.70
C ASP A 4 6.38 -17.98 -1.87
N ILE A 5 5.89 -19.20 -1.59
CA ILE A 5 4.68 -19.42 -0.79
C ILE A 5 4.93 -19.07 0.68
N ILE A 6 6.11 -19.42 1.21
CA ILE A 6 6.47 -19.07 2.59
C ILE A 6 6.57 -17.56 2.74
N GLN A 7 7.13 -16.87 1.74
CA GLN A 7 7.23 -15.41 1.72
C GLN A 7 5.86 -14.75 1.61
N GLU A 8 4.97 -15.25 0.75
CA GLU A 8 3.58 -14.77 0.68
C GLU A 8 2.85 -14.93 2.02
N MET A 9 3.01 -16.07 2.70
CA MET A 9 2.40 -16.30 4.00
C MET A 9 2.93 -15.33 5.06
N ILE A 10 4.24 -15.10 5.10
CA ILE A 10 4.86 -14.12 6.00
C ILE A 10 4.34 -12.72 5.69
N PHE A 11 4.23 -12.36 4.40
CA PHE A 11 3.76 -11.04 3.98
C PHE A 11 2.30 -10.81 4.35
N MET A 12 1.46 -11.82 4.18
CA MET A 12 0.06 -11.79 4.64
C MET A 12 -0.04 -11.70 6.16
N ALA A 13 0.87 -12.33 6.91
CA ALA A 13 0.92 -12.21 8.37
C ALA A 13 1.37 -10.81 8.85
N CYS A 14 2.12 -10.07 8.03
CA CYS A 14 2.51 -8.69 8.31
C CYS A 14 1.41 -7.66 8.00
N ILE A 15 0.30 -8.08 7.37
CA ILE A 15 -0.84 -7.19 7.12
C ILE A 15 -1.65 -7.04 8.42
N PRO A 16 -2.01 -5.81 8.82
CA PRO A 16 -2.86 -5.61 9.97
C PRO A 16 -4.20 -6.35 9.79
N MET A 17 -4.53 -7.28 10.69
CA MET A 17 -5.80 -8.00 10.60
C MET A 17 -7.00 -7.09 10.88
N HIS A 18 -6.84 -6.15 11.83
CA HIS A 18 -7.92 -5.33 12.38
C HIS A 18 -8.10 -3.96 11.69
N ARG A 19 -7.24 -3.59 10.74
CA ARG A 19 -7.33 -2.29 10.03
C ARG A 19 -6.83 -2.40 8.59
N ASN A 20 -7.19 -1.43 7.76
CA ASN A 20 -6.67 -1.34 6.40
C ASN A 20 -5.25 -0.74 6.39
N CYS A 21 -4.43 -1.13 5.41
CA CYS A 21 -3.05 -0.66 5.30
C CYS A 21 -3.02 0.82 4.92
N VAL A 22 -2.16 1.61 5.57
CA VAL A 22 -1.91 3.00 5.16
C VAL A 22 -0.87 3.07 4.05
N MET A 23 -0.96 4.10 3.20
CA MET A 23 0.04 4.47 2.18
C MET A 23 1.34 4.96 2.84
N SER A 24 2.02 4.10 3.59
CA SER A 24 3.22 4.43 4.36
C SER A 24 4.37 3.52 3.98
N ALA A 25 5.53 4.12 3.74
CA ALA A 25 6.80 3.40 3.57
C ALA A 25 7.21 2.55 4.79
N LYS A 26 6.57 2.75 5.94
CA LYS A 26 6.82 2.03 7.19
C LYS A 26 5.85 0.88 7.43
N GLU A 27 4.87 0.65 6.55
CA GLU A 27 3.85 -0.38 6.71
C GLU A 27 3.84 -1.34 5.51
N ALA A 28 3.44 -2.59 5.74
CA ALA A 28 3.19 -3.54 4.66
C ALA A 28 2.00 -3.03 3.81
N PRO A 29 2.03 -3.23 2.48
CA PRO A 29 3.02 -3.99 1.69
C PRO A 29 4.26 -3.18 1.28
N VAL A 30 4.27 -1.85 1.42
CA VAL A 30 5.34 -0.98 0.89
C VAL A 30 6.68 -1.22 1.58
N LEU A 31 6.69 -1.49 2.89
CA LEU A 31 7.89 -1.83 3.65
C LEU A 31 8.57 -3.11 3.12
N LEU A 32 7.79 -4.14 2.78
CA LEU A 32 8.31 -5.43 2.34
C LEU A 32 9.07 -5.32 1.02
N GLY A 33 8.58 -4.48 0.10
CA GLY A 33 9.27 -4.15 -1.15
C GLY A 33 10.54 -3.30 -0.98
N ARG A 34 10.85 -2.82 0.23
CA ARG A 34 12.06 -2.03 0.56
C ARG A 34 13.15 -2.83 1.28
N ILE A 35 12.82 -3.97 1.92
CA ILE A 35 13.78 -4.77 2.69
C ILE A 35 14.78 -5.48 1.76
N CYS A 36 14.30 -6.09 0.67
CA CYS A 36 15.14 -6.75 -0.32
C CYS A 36 14.67 -6.42 -1.73
N SER A 37 15.54 -5.80 -2.53
CA SER A 37 15.19 -5.13 -3.79
C SER A 37 14.73 -6.05 -4.91
N HIS A 38 15.11 -7.34 -4.89
CA HIS A 38 14.79 -8.28 -5.98
C HIS A 38 13.69 -9.28 -5.61
N SER A 39 13.96 -10.24 -4.74
CA SER A 39 13.01 -11.34 -4.48
C SER A 39 11.75 -10.87 -3.74
N TRP A 40 11.92 -10.10 -2.66
CA TRP A 40 10.78 -9.67 -1.83
C TRP A 40 9.95 -8.61 -2.52
N ARG A 41 10.61 -7.70 -3.26
CA ARG A 41 9.92 -6.73 -4.10
C ARG A 41 9.11 -7.41 -5.19
N ALA A 42 9.65 -8.40 -5.90
CA ALA A 42 8.91 -9.12 -6.93
C ALA A 42 7.67 -9.81 -6.35
N ILE A 43 7.81 -10.55 -5.24
CA ILE A 43 6.69 -11.25 -4.59
C ILE A 43 5.66 -10.26 -4.04
N SER A 44 6.11 -9.19 -3.38
CA SER A 44 5.21 -8.15 -2.87
C SER A 44 4.40 -7.53 -4.00
N LEU A 45 5.02 -7.25 -5.15
CA LEU A 45 4.36 -6.67 -6.32
C LEU A 45 3.46 -7.68 -7.06
N SER A 46 3.81 -8.96 -7.07
CA SER A 46 3.08 -10.02 -7.79
C SER A 46 1.91 -10.61 -6.99
N THR A 47 1.74 -10.24 -5.72
CA THR A 47 0.70 -10.81 -4.84
C THR A 47 -0.46 -9.83 -4.67
N PRO A 48 -1.57 -9.96 -5.42
CA PRO A 48 -2.63 -8.95 -5.44
C PRO A 48 -3.36 -8.79 -4.11
N ARG A 49 -3.43 -9.87 -3.32
CA ARG A 49 -4.02 -9.87 -1.97
C ARG A 49 -3.35 -8.88 -1.03
N LEU A 50 -2.04 -8.64 -1.17
CA LEU A 50 -1.33 -7.66 -0.35
C LEU A 50 -1.76 -6.21 -0.63
N TRP A 51 -2.31 -5.97 -1.83
CA TRP A 51 -2.76 -4.68 -2.33
C TRP A 51 -4.29 -4.50 -2.18
N SER A 52 -4.98 -5.46 -1.56
CA SER A 52 -6.45 -5.46 -1.45
C SER A 52 -7.03 -4.58 -0.34
N ARG A 53 -6.20 -4.10 0.61
CA ARG A 53 -6.62 -3.29 1.75
C ARG A 53 -5.92 -1.93 1.73
N LEU A 54 -6.68 -0.86 1.78
CA LEU A 54 -6.17 0.51 1.68
C LEU A 54 -6.94 1.48 2.61
N HIS A 55 -6.20 2.26 3.40
CA HIS A 55 -6.69 3.39 4.17
C HIS A 55 -6.16 4.70 3.58
N ILE A 56 -7.07 5.54 3.09
CA ILE A 56 -6.78 6.83 2.43
C ILE A 56 -7.00 7.93 3.45
N VAL A 57 -5.92 8.35 4.10
CA VAL A 57 -5.97 9.51 5.01
C VAL A 57 -6.18 10.79 4.19
N GLU A 58 -7.05 11.69 4.63
CA GLU A 58 -7.23 13.01 4.01
C GLU A 58 -6.01 13.92 4.27
N PRO A 59 -5.58 14.79 3.33
CA PRO A 59 -4.49 15.72 3.61
C PRO A 59 -5.00 16.78 4.58
N THR A 60 -4.44 16.84 5.79
CA THR A 60 -4.72 17.96 6.71
C THR A 60 -4.32 19.26 6.02
N LEU A 61 -5.32 20.09 5.71
CA LEU A 61 -5.13 21.44 5.16
C LEU A 61 -4.67 22.34 6.31
N ILE A 62 -3.37 22.34 6.59
CA ILE A 62 -2.80 23.19 7.65
C ILE A 62 -2.53 24.57 7.02
N HIS A 63 -3.45 25.50 7.31
CA HIS A 63 -3.40 26.94 7.02
C HIS A 63 -3.55 27.43 5.57
N GLU A 64 -4.32 28.53 5.45
CA GLU A 64 -4.47 29.35 4.25
C GLU A 64 -3.07 29.85 3.82
N GLY A 65 -2.56 29.32 2.70
CA GLY A 65 -1.23 29.66 2.18
C GLY A 65 -0.44 28.48 1.60
N MET A 66 -0.79 27.23 1.95
CA MET A 66 -0.14 26.01 1.44
C MET A 66 -0.99 25.22 0.43
N VAL A 67 -1.89 25.88 -0.30
CA VAL A 67 -2.80 25.23 -1.26
C VAL A 67 -2.05 24.41 -2.32
N SER A 68 -0.91 24.90 -2.82
CA SER A 68 -0.09 24.18 -3.79
C SER A 68 0.48 22.88 -3.23
N ALA A 69 1.06 22.92 -2.03
CA ALA A 69 1.60 21.74 -1.35
C ALA A 69 0.49 20.73 -0.98
N ALA A 70 -0.71 21.21 -0.67
CA ALA A 70 -1.88 20.35 -0.45
C ALA A 70 -2.33 19.66 -1.75
N GLN A 71 -2.36 20.39 -2.87
CA GLN A 71 -2.67 19.83 -4.19
C GLN A 71 -1.64 18.79 -4.63
N GLU A 72 -0.35 19.03 -4.43
CA GLU A 72 0.70 18.05 -4.73
C GLU A 72 0.54 16.77 -3.88
N LYS A 73 0.28 16.91 -2.58
CA LYS A 73 0.01 15.77 -1.68
C LYS A 73 -1.22 14.99 -2.12
N LEU A 74 -2.28 15.67 -2.56
CA LEU A 74 -3.49 15.05 -3.07
C LEU A 74 -3.21 14.29 -4.37
N ALA A 75 -2.50 14.91 -5.31
CA ALA A 75 -2.12 14.29 -6.58
C ALA A 75 -1.27 13.03 -6.35
N HIS A 76 -0.29 13.10 -5.45
CA HIS A 76 0.55 11.94 -5.10
C HIS A 76 -0.26 10.80 -4.47
N ARG A 77 -1.23 11.13 -3.60
CA ARG A 77 -2.14 10.14 -3.01
C ARG A 77 -3.05 9.50 -4.05
N LEU A 78 -3.56 10.27 -5.00
CA LEU A 78 -4.39 9.76 -6.08
C LEU A 78 -3.59 8.77 -6.94
N GLU A 79 -2.35 9.11 -7.30
CA GLU A 79 -1.48 8.24 -8.09
C GLU A 79 -1.13 6.95 -7.35
N THR A 80 -0.81 7.07 -6.06
CA THR A 80 -0.54 5.91 -5.20
C THR A 80 -1.77 5.02 -5.07
N THR A 81 -2.96 5.61 -4.94
CA THR A 81 -4.23 4.87 -4.89
C THR A 81 -4.49 4.12 -6.19
N LYS A 82 -4.30 4.76 -7.36
CA LYS A 82 -4.41 4.11 -8.66
C LYS A 82 -3.49 2.91 -8.77
N THR A 83 -2.22 3.09 -8.42
CA THR A 83 -1.23 2.01 -8.38
C THR A 83 -1.69 0.88 -7.45
N TRP A 84 -2.31 1.21 -6.31
CA TRP A 84 -2.84 0.23 -5.37
C TRP A 84 -3.98 -0.59 -5.98
N LEU A 85 -4.90 0.09 -6.65
CA LEU A 85 -6.06 -0.51 -7.32
C LEU A 85 -5.62 -1.44 -8.47
N GLU A 86 -4.73 -0.98 -9.35
CA GLU A 86 -4.19 -1.78 -10.45
C GLU A 86 -3.53 -3.07 -9.96
N ARG A 87 -2.80 -3.01 -8.83
CA ARG A 87 -2.11 -4.16 -8.25
C ARG A 87 -3.03 -5.10 -7.49
N SER A 88 -4.16 -4.63 -6.99
CA SER A 88 -5.15 -5.48 -6.34
C SER A 88 -5.80 -6.49 -7.29
N GLY A 89 -5.76 -6.22 -8.60
CA GLY A 89 -6.26 -7.11 -9.64
C GLY A 89 -7.74 -7.43 -9.45
N GLN A 90 -8.07 -8.71 -9.34
CA GLN A 90 -9.45 -9.18 -9.10
C GLN A 90 -9.76 -9.42 -7.61
N CYS A 91 -8.87 -9.05 -6.68
CA CYS A 91 -9.14 -9.26 -5.27
C CYS A 91 -10.21 -8.28 -4.75
N PRO A 92 -11.11 -8.72 -3.85
CA PRO A 92 -12.08 -7.83 -3.22
C PRO A 92 -11.36 -6.72 -2.45
N LEU A 93 -11.67 -5.47 -2.80
CA LEU A 93 -11.05 -4.28 -2.23
C LEU A 93 -11.74 -3.86 -0.93
N SER A 94 -10.95 -3.59 0.10
CA SER A 94 -11.38 -2.96 1.35
C SER A 94 -10.74 -1.59 1.47
N ILE A 95 -11.55 -0.54 1.28
CA ILE A 95 -11.11 0.86 1.30
C ILE A 95 -11.75 1.57 2.50
N SER A 96 -10.97 2.39 3.19
CA SER A 96 -11.43 3.25 4.30
C SER A 96 -10.80 4.64 4.19
N PHE A 97 -11.44 5.64 4.78
CA PHE A 97 -11.04 7.05 4.77
C PHE A 97 -10.76 7.54 6.19
#